data_AF-A0A938UIV7-F1
#
_entry.id   AF-A0A938UIV7-F1
#
_cell.length_a   1.000
_cell.length_b   1.000
_cell.length_c   1.000
_cell.angle_alpha   90.00
_cell.angle_beta   90.00
_cell.angle_gamma   90.00
#
_symmetry.space_group_name_H-M   'P 1'
#
loop_
_entity.id
_entity.type
_entity.pdbx_description
1 polymer ?
#
loop_
_entity_poly.entity_id
_entity_poly.type
_entity_poly.pdbx_seq_one_letter_code
_entity_poly.pdbx_strand_id
1 'polypeptide(L)'
;MRSLRHALLAALLGPILALVATASASAQSSSDFDGDGLANLFDNCPFVANADQLDSSAPANGTGDACECGDTQGDGRVDLVDSVVLRRALAALGPGVDEPAKCSVVGGSMDCDGLDSARIRAALAGTASLEPVCRAEVGAGELPRRMAVAGDSITRGFAASCTCNVGFACLLECAFGGVEQPQYSWFNGSSSSVFDLRTRYRFFDPAIVAVGSAAASGARMRGGSDSFAIQAGRILSQSPLPDFALVLLGGNDICSRDCAQPGHCASPLFTDQEWRDAVELGLSALTAGLPSGATIYLGSVPRVQDLYAAGVAKQSQESDVDCELVWAVADVCRIATDSGTLNSETQALRLAAIAERQLRYNEILVETAAAYTSNSNGQNPRGLRVVAEYAGLALPSVGTLEFGPDQINGSDCFHPNIAGQRAIADLMWQSSPVR
;
A
#
# COMPACT_ATOMS: atom_id res chain seq x y z
N MET A 1 -85.45 -15.50 -7.45
CA MET A 1 -85.55 -14.30 -6.58
C MET A 1 -84.14 -13.78 -6.33
N ARG A 2 -83.92 -12.47 -6.52
CA ARG A 2 -82.64 -11.74 -6.31
C ARG A 2 -82.04 -12.10 -4.92
N SER A 3 -80.73 -12.13 -4.68
CA SER A 3 -79.88 -10.92 -4.59
C SER A 3 -78.51 -11.22 -3.93
N LEU A 4 -77.52 -10.36 -4.20
CA LEU A 4 -76.25 -10.05 -3.49
C LEU A 4 -75.06 -11.01 -3.69
N ARG A 5 -74.07 -10.72 -4.57
CA ARG A 5 -72.97 -9.71 -4.50
C ARG A 5 -71.92 -9.98 -3.41
N HIS A 6 -70.72 -10.38 -3.87
CA HIS A 6 -69.36 -10.06 -3.38
C HIS A 6 -69.03 -10.38 -1.90
N ALA A 7 -68.17 -11.34 -1.55
CA ALA A 7 -66.73 -11.53 -1.85
C ALA A 7 -65.85 -11.19 -0.64
N LEU A 8 -64.96 -12.14 -0.32
CA LEU A 8 -63.76 -12.10 0.55
C LEU A 8 -63.94 -11.81 2.05
N LEU A 9 -63.48 -12.75 2.89
CA LEU A 9 -62.20 -12.62 3.62
C LEU A 9 -61.92 -13.90 4.45
N ALA A 10 -60.64 -14.26 4.54
CA ALA A 10 -60.00 -15.13 5.54
C ALA A 10 -60.26 -16.65 5.48
N ALA A 11 -59.37 -17.37 4.80
CA ALA A 11 -58.49 -18.39 5.40
C ALA A 11 -57.81 -19.19 4.29
N LEU A 12 -56.48 -19.04 4.19
CA LEU A 12 -55.48 -20.03 3.72
C LEU A 12 -54.19 -19.28 3.35
N LEU A 13 -53.43 -18.90 4.39
CA LEU A 13 -52.03 -18.49 4.28
C LEU A 13 -51.17 -19.67 4.74
N GLY A 14 -50.44 -20.27 3.80
CA GLY A 14 -49.40 -21.26 4.04
C GLY A 14 -48.65 -21.47 2.73
N PRO A 15 -47.50 -20.79 2.51
CA PRO A 15 -46.93 -20.66 1.18
C PRO A 15 -46.09 -21.86 0.77
N ILE A 16 -46.26 -22.17 -0.51
CA ILE A 16 -45.42 -22.93 -1.42
C ILE A 16 -43.99 -22.37 -1.35
N LEU A 17 -43.03 -23.19 -0.91
CA LEU A 17 -41.60 -22.90 -1.03
C LEU A 17 -41.03 -23.82 -2.13
N ALA A 18 -40.99 -23.32 -3.36
CA ALA A 18 -40.27 -23.92 -4.46
C ALA A 18 -39.21 -22.93 -4.98
N LEU A 19 -37.95 -23.34 -4.80
CA LEU A 19 -36.83 -23.15 -5.72
C LEU A 19 -36.54 -21.72 -6.23
N VAL A 20 -35.70 -20.99 -5.48
CA VAL A 20 -34.85 -19.92 -6.06
C VAL A 20 -33.44 -20.03 -5.45
N ALA A 21 -32.46 -20.08 -6.36
CA ALA A 21 -31.03 -19.82 -6.19
C ALA A 21 -30.19 -20.80 -5.33
N THR A 22 -29.66 -21.83 -5.99
CA THR A 22 -28.24 -22.13 -5.87
C THR A 22 -27.44 -20.92 -6.34
N ALA A 23 -26.99 -20.09 -5.41
CA ALA A 23 -25.82 -19.25 -5.61
C ALA A 23 -24.76 -19.78 -4.65
N SER A 24 -23.84 -20.58 -5.19
CA SER A 24 -22.57 -20.84 -4.54
C SER A 24 -21.97 -19.49 -4.18
N ALA A 25 -21.88 -19.21 -2.88
CA ALA A 25 -21.09 -18.13 -2.36
C ALA A 25 -19.61 -18.47 -2.63
N SER A 26 -19.14 -18.16 -3.83
CA SER A 26 -17.73 -17.82 -4.03
C SER A 26 -17.58 -16.34 -3.72
N ALA A 27 -17.88 -15.96 -2.48
CA ALA A 27 -17.43 -14.72 -1.91
C ALA A 27 -15.98 -14.95 -1.50
N GLN A 28 -15.06 -14.46 -2.34
CA GLN A 28 -13.81 -13.84 -1.93
C GLN A 28 -13.23 -14.36 -0.60
N SER A 29 -12.26 -15.27 -0.67
CA SER A 29 -11.39 -15.56 0.49
C SER A 29 -10.53 -14.34 0.76
N SER A 30 -11.12 -13.30 1.34
CA SER A 30 -10.34 -12.43 2.19
C SER A 30 -9.84 -13.32 3.31
N SER A 31 -8.53 -13.54 3.35
CA SER A 31 -7.91 -14.33 4.41
C SER A 31 -8.41 -13.80 5.76
N ASP A 32 -8.73 -14.72 6.64
CA ASP A 32 -9.01 -14.51 8.06
C ASP A 32 -7.95 -15.38 8.75
N PHE A 33 -6.86 -14.75 9.16
CA PHE A 33 -5.65 -15.45 9.59
C PHE A 33 -5.79 -16.05 10.98
N ASP A 34 -6.61 -15.46 11.84
CA ASP A 34 -6.82 -15.92 13.22
C ASP A 34 -8.16 -16.60 13.46
N GLY A 35 -9.06 -16.58 12.47
CA GLY A 35 -10.30 -17.34 12.44
C GLY A 35 -11.40 -16.72 13.31
N ASP A 36 -11.34 -15.43 13.59
CA ASP A 36 -12.31 -14.75 14.45
C ASP A 36 -13.62 -14.38 13.73
N GLY A 37 -13.66 -14.60 12.41
CA GLY A 37 -14.83 -14.36 11.56
C GLY A 37 -14.79 -13.01 10.86
N LEU A 38 -13.73 -12.22 11.03
CA LEU A 38 -13.46 -11.00 10.30
C LEU A 38 -12.34 -11.23 9.30
N ALA A 39 -12.53 -10.68 8.11
CA ALA A 39 -11.47 -10.66 7.13
C ALA A 39 -10.31 -9.81 7.66
N ASN A 40 -9.06 -10.21 7.42
CA ASN A 40 -7.85 -9.45 7.76
C ASN A 40 -7.89 -7.97 7.31
N LEU A 41 -8.71 -7.66 6.31
CA LEU A 41 -8.91 -6.31 5.78
C LEU A 41 -9.76 -5.41 6.71
N PHE A 42 -10.65 -6.02 7.50
CA PHE A 42 -11.58 -5.37 8.42
C PHE A 42 -11.23 -5.66 9.88
N ASP A 43 -10.16 -6.41 10.10
CA ASP A 43 -9.72 -6.86 11.41
C ASP A 43 -8.65 -5.90 11.95
N ASN A 44 -8.92 -5.28 13.11
CA ASN A 44 -7.98 -4.42 13.82
C ASN A 44 -6.91 -5.22 14.60
N CYS A 45 -7.00 -6.55 14.61
CA CYS A 45 -5.95 -7.48 15.02
C CYS A 45 -5.81 -8.69 14.10
N PRO A 46 -5.30 -8.56 12.85
CA PRO A 46 -5.28 -9.63 11.83
C PRO A 46 -4.55 -10.93 12.16
N PHE A 47 -4.01 -11.10 13.37
CA PHE A 47 -3.28 -12.27 13.83
C PHE A 47 -3.66 -12.66 15.27
N VAL A 48 -4.61 -11.96 15.89
CA VAL A 48 -5.04 -12.17 17.27
C VAL A 48 -6.56 -12.02 17.33
N ALA A 49 -7.23 -13.18 17.34
CA ALA A 49 -8.68 -13.24 17.26
C ALA A 49 -9.40 -12.32 18.27
N ASN A 50 -10.15 -11.36 17.78
CA ASN A 50 -10.92 -10.40 18.56
C ASN A 50 -12.20 -9.98 17.81
N ALA A 51 -13.15 -10.92 17.71
CA ALA A 51 -14.39 -10.73 16.95
C ALA A 51 -15.25 -9.52 17.38
N ASP A 52 -14.99 -8.92 18.54
CA ASP A 52 -15.63 -7.70 19.03
C ASP A 52 -14.97 -6.39 18.56
N GLN A 53 -13.76 -6.48 18.00
CA GLN A 53 -12.97 -5.39 17.43
C GLN A 53 -12.80 -4.21 18.38
N LEU A 54 -12.74 -4.49 19.69
CA LEU A 54 -12.63 -3.44 20.69
C LEU A 54 -11.30 -2.70 20.53
N ASP A 55 -11.36 -1.38 20.43
CA ASP A 55 -10.23 -0.45 20.46
C ASP A 55 -10.60 0.67 21.44
N SER A 56 -10.02 0.59 22.63
CA SER A 56 -10.31 1.49 23.75
C SER A 56 -9.41 2.73 23.75
N SER A 57 -8.54 2.90 22.75
CA SER A 57 -7.71 4.10 22.64
C SER A 57 -8.58 5.35 22.32
N ALA A 58 -8.06 6.53 22.63
CA ALA A 58 -8.81 7.78 22.50
C ALA A 58 -7.96 8.90 21.86
N PRO A 59 -8.17 9.22 20.56
CA PRO A 59 -9.07 8.52 19.62
C PRO A 59 -8.61 7.08 19.35
N ALA A 60 -9.56 6.23 18.91
CA ALA A 60 -9.28 4.88 18.40
C ALA A 60 -8.16 4.93 17.36
N ASN A 61 -7.19 4.01 17.45
CA ASN A 61 -5.96 3.97 16.67
C ASN A 61 -5.91 2.78 15.68
N GLY A 62 -7.05 2.12 15.48
CA GLY A 62 -7.19 1.06 14.48
C GLY A 62 -6.40 -0.22 14.80
N THR A 63 -5.80 -0.30 15.99
CA THR A 63 -5.18 -1.51 16.55
C THR A 63 -6.07 -1.96 17.70
N GLY A 64 -6.54 -3.20 17.65
CA GLY A 64 -7.46 -3.69 18.69
C GLY A 64 -6.76 -3.87 20.03
N ASP A 65 -7.51 -3.74 21.12
CA ASP A 65 -7.03 -3.94 22.49
C ASP A 65 -6.33 -5.30 22.67
N ALA A 66 -6.70 -6.29 21.83
CA ALA A 66 -6.14 -7.64 21.84
C ALA A 66 -4.70 -7.72 21.30
N CYS A 67 -4.30 -6.80 20.42
CA CYS A 67 -2.99 -6.79 19.76
C CYS A 67 -2.20 -5.48 19.98
N GLU A 68 -2.75 -4.52 20.74
CA GLU A 68 -2.08 -3.27 21.08
C GLU A 68 -0.83 -3.48 21.95
N CYS A 69 -0.92 -4.37 22.95
CA CYS A 69 0.18 -4.61 23.87
C CYS A 69 1.14 -5.68 23.34
N GLY A 70 2.43 -5.40 23.38
CA GLY A 70 3.49 -6.28 22.92
C GLY A 70 4.15 -5.83 21.61
N ASP A 71 3.60 -4.84 20.91
CA ASP A 71 4.23 -4.19 19.75
C ASP A 71 5.25 -3.16 20.25
N THR A 72 6.47 -3.63 20.45
CA THR A 72 7.57 -2.88 21.08
C THR A 72 8.32 -2.01 20.07
N GLN A 73 8.12 -2.24 18.77
CA GLN A 73 8.78 -1.51 17.68
C GLN A 73 7.83 -0.63 16.86
N GLY A 74 6.53 -0.64 17.17
CA GLY A 74 5.53 0.24 16.59
C GLY A 74 5.18 -0.09 15.13
N ASP A 75 5.31 -1.35 14.73
CA ASP A 75 5.02 -1.80 13.36
C ASP A 75 3.59 -2.34 13.18
N GLY A 76 2.81 -2.37 14.26
CA GLY A 76 1.43 -2.84 14.32
C GLY A 76 1.31 -4.36 14.38
N ARG A 77 2.37 -5.08 14.75
CA ARG A 77 2.38 -6.54 14.92
C ARG A 77 3.03 -6.88 16.24
N VAL A 78 2.55 -7.96 16.88
CA VAL A 78 3.23 -8.57 18.02
C VAL A 78 3.88 -9.86 17.54
N ASP A 79 5.21 -9.88 17.39
CA ASP A 79 5.96 -11.02 16.88
C ASP A 79 7.27 -11.31 17.63
N LEU A 80 8.10 -12.21 17.09
CA LEU A 80 9.35 -12.59 17.75
C LEU A 80 10.36 -11.44 17.79
N VAL A 81 10.32 -10.52 16.83
CA VAL A 81 11.19 -9.35 16.77
C VAL A 81 10.93 -8.47 17.98
N ASP A 82 9.68 -8.29 18.39
CA ASP A 82 9.35 -7.53 19.60
C ASP A 82 10.01 -8.09 20.86
N SER A 83 9.93 -9.40 21.01
CA SER A 83 10.56 -10.07 22.15
C SER A 83 12.08 -9.91 22.14
N VAL A 84 12.69 -9.80 20.95
CA VAL A 84 14.13 -9.62 20.76
C VAL A 84 14.54 -8.18 21.03
N VAL A 85 13.82 -7.19 20.49
CA VAL A 85 14.03 -5.76 20.71
C VAL A 85 13.95 -5.46 22.21
N LEU A 86 12.87 -5.90 22.86
CA LEU A 86 12.69 -5.74 24.30
C LEU A 86 13.83 -6.38 25.10
N ARG A 87 14.20 -7.63 24.79
CA ARG A 87 15.30 -8.32 25.50
C ARG A 87 16.65 -7.65 25.31
N ARG A 88 16.91 -7.10 24.12
CA ARG A 88 18.14 -6.36 23.83
C ARG A 88 18.17 -5.02 24.57
N ALA A 89 17.06 -4.30 24.59
CA ALA A 89 16.90 -3.06 25.34
C ALA A 89 17.12 -3.27 26.85
N LEU A 90 16.51 -4.32 27.43
CA LEU A 90 16.71 -4.71 28.83
C LEU A 90 18.17 -5.10 29.15
N ALA A 91 18.90 -5.58 28.16
CA ALA A 91 20.33 -5.89 28.26
C ALA A 91 21.25 -4.69 27.95
N ALA A 92 20.69 -3.52 27.63
CA ALA A 92 21.41 -2.34 27.13
C ALA A 92 22.26 -2.62 25.87
N LEU A 93 21.79 -3.48 24.98
CA LEU A 93 22.47 -3.95 23.77
C LEU A 93 21.79 -3.47 22.47
N GLY A 94 21.83 -2.17 22.17
CA GLY A 94 21.30 -1.59 20.93
C GLY A 94 20.35 -0.43 21.17
N PRO A 95 19.55 -0.01 20.16
CA PRO A 95 18.52 0.98 20.39
C PRO A 95 17.55 0.51 21.48
N GLY A 96 16.94 1.47 22.16
CA GLY A 96 15.89 1.19 23.14
C GLY A 96 14.64 0.58 22.48
N VAL A 97 13.62 0.34 23.28
CA VAL A 97 12.28 0.03 22.78
C VAL A 97 11.70 1.30 22.16
N ASP A 98 11.16 1.22 20.94
CA ASP A 98 10.58 2.38 20.25
C ASP A 98 9.24 2.77 20.89
N GLU A 99 8.44 1.77 21.28
CA GLU A 99 7.15 1.96 21.97
C GLU A 99 7.17 1.39 23.41
N PRO A 100 7.90 2.02 24.35
CA PRO A 100 8.04 1.52 25.71
C PRO A 100 6.72 1.53 26.49
N ALA A 101 5.69 2.24 26.01
CA ALA A 101 4.36 2.22 26.61
C ALA A 101 3.59 0.93 26.31
N LYS A 102 3.92 0.23 25.21
CA LYS A 102 3.22 -0.97 24.71
C LYS A 102 3.82 -2.28 25.16
N CYS A 103 5.03 -2.27 25.72
CA CYS A 103 5.79 -3.49 26.04
C CYS A 103 5.21 -4.34 27.18
N SER A 104 4.41 -3.76 28.09
CA SER A 104 3.93 -4.43 29.29
C SER A 104 2.74 -5.33 28.96
N VAL A 105 2.92 -6.64 29.16
CA VAL A 105 1.95 -7.68 28.79
C VAL A 105 1.67 -8.68 29.93
N VAL A 106 2.18 -8.39 31.13
CA VAL A 106 1.95 -9.16 32.37
C VAL A 106 1.51 -8.22 33.49
N GLY A 107 0.43 -8.57 34.21
CA GLY A 107 -0.06 -7.78 35.34
C GLY A 107 0.93 -7.59 36.48
N GLY A 108 1.03 -6.36 36.99
CA GLY A 108 1.78 -6.02 38.22
C GLY A 108 2.74 -4.84 38.12
N SER A 109 3.09 -4.39 36.91
CA SER A 109 3.91 -3.20 36.63
C SER A 109 3.51 -2.59 35.28
N MET A 110 3.73 -1.29 35.09
CA MET A 110 3.67 -0.65 33.76
C MET A 110 5.06 -0.56 33.09
N ASP A 111 6.11 -1.01 33.79
CA ASP A 111 7.48 -0.99 33.28
C ASP A 111 7.78 -2.27 32.48
N CYS A 112 8.52 -2.14 31.37
CA CYS A 112 8.99 -3.28 30.60
C CYS A 112 10.00 -4.13 31.40
N ASP A 113 9.79 -5.44 31.47
CA ASP A 113 10.76 -6.34 32.11
C ASP A 113 10.95 -7.69 31.38
N GLY A 114 11.77 -8.56 31.99
CA GLY A 114 12.06 -9.88 31.42
C GLY A 114 10.88 -10.85 31.42
N LEU A 115 9.86 -10.62 32.25
CA LEU A 115 8.62 -11.39 32.28
C LEU A 115 7.76 -11.05 31.07
N ASP A 116 7.72 -9.77 30.66
CA ASP A 116 7.01 -9.35 29.44
C ASP A 116 7.60 -10.01 28.19
N SER A 117 8.92 -9.95 28.01
CA SER A 117 9.60 -10.63 26.90
C SER A 117 9.34 -12.15 26.88
N ALA A 118 9.29 -12.78 28.06
CA ALA A 118 8.95 -14.20 28.16
C ALA A 118 7.48 -14.47 27.80
N ARG A 119 6.57 -13.56 28.15
CA ARG A 119 5.14 -13.67 27.87
C ARG A 119 4.82 -13.48 26.40
N ILE A 120 5.44 -12.51 25.72
CA ILE A 120 5.33 -12.33 24.25
C ILE A 120 5.70 -13.64 23.55
N ARG A 121 6.84 -14.24 23.90
CA ARG A 121 7.28 -15.52 23.32
C ARG A 121 6.34 -16.68 23.63
N ALA A 122 5.78 -16.73 24.84
CA ALA A 122 4.86 -17.77 25.24
C ALA A 122 3.51 -17.64 24.50
N ALA A 123 3.05 -16.42 24.24
CA ALA A 123 1.84 -16.13 23.47
C ALA A 123 1.99 -16.53 22.01
N LEU A 124 3.13 -16.19 21.40
CA LEU A 124 3.47 -16.61 20.03
C LEU A 124 3.59 -18.14 19.89
N ALA A 125 3.92 -18.84 20.97
CA ALA A 125 3.94 -20.30 21.01
C ALA A 125 2.55 -20.92 21.29
N GLY A 126 1.49 -20.12 21.46
CA GLY A 126 0.15 -20.57 21.82
C GLY A 126 0.05 -21.16 23.24
N THR A 127 1.03 -20.88 24.10
CA THR A 127 1.13 -21.43 25.47
C THR A 127 0.65 -20.45 26.54
N ALA A 128 0.31 -19.23 26.14
CA ALA A 128 -0.12 -18.14 26.99
C ALA A 128 -0.98 -17.14 26.19
N SER A 129 -1.72 -16.29 26.87
CA SER A 129 -2.34 -15.08 26.29
C SER A 129 -1.59 -13.85 26.78
N LEU A 130 -1.55 -12.79 25.98
CA LEU A 130 -1.13 -11.48 26.46
C LEU A 130 -2.22 -10.95 27.40
N GLU A 131 -1.83 -10.37 28.54
CA GLU A 131 -2.74 -9.54 29.31
C GLU A 131 -2.48 -8.10 28.90
N PRO A 132 -3.44 -7.39 28.28
CA PRO A 132 -3.22 -6.02 27.85
C PRO A 132 -3.19 -5.08 29.07
N VAL A 133 -2.01 -4.93 29.66
CA VAL A 133 -1.75 -4.05 30.83
C VAL A 133 -1.02 -2.78 30.41
N CYS A 134 -0.56 -2.71 29.16
CA CYS A 134 -0.08 -1.49 28.55
C CYS A 134 -1.21 -0.44 28.50
N ARG A 135 -0.87 0.85 28.60
CA ARG A 135 -1.86 1.87 28.26
C ARG A 135 -2.08 1.75 26.76
N ALA A 136 -3.33 1.55 26.33
CA ALA A 136 -3.76 1.93 25.00
C ALA A 136 -3.21 3.35 24.77
N GLU A 137 -2.21 3.47 23.89
CA GLU A 137 -1.50 4.73 23.77
C GLU A 137 -2.50 5.82 23.37
N VAL A 138 -2.55 6.89 24.16
CA VAL A 138 -3.02 8.18 23.64
C VAL A 138 -1.89 8.68 22.74
N GLY A 139 -1.79 8.13 21.52
CA GLY A 139 -0.59 8.30 20.73
C GLY A 139 -0.55 7.71 19.32
N ALA A 140 -1.62 7.19 18.73
CA ALA A 140 -1.65 7.20 17.27
C ALA A 140 -1.79 8.63 16.79
N GLY A 141 -1.06 9.00 15.75
CA GLY A 141 -1.25 10.30 15.10
C GLY A 141 -2.75 10.50 14.82
N GLU A 142 -3.25 11.72 15.03
CA GLU A 142 -4.64 12.03 14.66
C GLU A 142 -4.93 11.49 13.26
N LEU A 143 -6.07 10.79 13.11
CA LEU A 143 -6.56 10.38 11.78
C LEU A 143 -6.43 11.54 10.80
N PRO A 144 -5.97 11.29 9.57
CA PRO A 144 -5.66 12.37 8.66
C PRO A 144 -6.95 13.05 8.24
N ARG A 145 -7.11 14.35 8.52
CA ARG A 145 -8.30 15.09 8.07
C ARG A 145 -8.26 15.32 6.57
N ARG A 146 -7.06 15.50 6.01
CA ARG A 146 -6.88 15.77 4.59
C ARG A 146 -5.61 15.14 4.04
N MET A 147 -5.81 14.27 3.07
CA MET A 147 -4.77 13.51 2.42
C MET A 147 -4.44 14.09 1.04
N ALA A 148 -3.18 14.02 0.63
CA ALA A 148 -2.76 14.24 -0.75
C ALA A 148 -1.74 13.19 -1.17
N VAL A 149 -1.60 12.96 -2.47
CA VAL A 149 -0.63 11.99 -3.00
C VAL A 149 0.20 12.59 -4.13
N ALA A 150 1.52 12.41 -4.07
CA ALA A 150 2.39 12.49 -5.22
C ALA A 150 2.52 11.07 -5.82
N GLY A 151 2.20 10.92 -7.09
CA GLY A 151 2.10 9.61 -7.71
C GLY A 151 2.15 9.66 -9.23
N ASP A 152 2.17 8.50 -9.85
CA ASP A 152 2.24 8.32 -11.29
C ASP A 152 0.96 7.70 -11.88
N SER A 153 1.10 7.03 -13.03
CA SER A 153 0.03 6.33 -13.75
C SER A 153 -0.65 5.25 -12.91
N ILE A 154 0.06 4.63 -11.96
CA ILE A 154 -0.53 3.68 -11.00
C ILE A 154 -1.58 4.42 -10.16
N THR A 155 -1.23 5.58 -9.62
CA THR A 155 -2.14 6.39 -8.81
C THR A 155 -3.31 6.93 -9.63
N ARG A 156 -3.12 7.15 -10.94
CA ARG A 156 -4.18 7.57 -11.88
C ARG A 156 -5.08 6.43 -12.35
N GLY A 157 -4.82 5.18 -11.95
CA GLY A 157 -5.60 4.02 -12.38
C GLY A 157 -5.47 3.75 -13.87
N PHE A 158 -4.26 3.86 -14.44
CA PHE A 158 -4.04 3.69 -15.87
C PHE A 158 -4.55 2.33 -16.37
N ALA A 159 -5.56 2.40 -17.23
CA ALA A 159 -6.24 1.29 -17.90
C ALA A 159 -6.64 0.14 -16.95
N ALA A 160 -6.96 0.46 -15.69
CA ALA A 160 -7.11 -0.54 -14.64
C ALA A 160 -8.20 -1.58 -14.91
N SER A 161 -9.26 -1.22 -15.65
CA SER A 161 -10.34 -2.13 -16.05
C SER A 161 -10.16 -2.74 -17.45
N CYS A 162 -9.10 -2.41 -18.16
CA CYS A 162 -8.89 -2.90 -19.51
C CYS A 162 -8.42 -4.35 -19.51
N THR A 163 -9.09 -5.19 -20.29
CA THR A 163 -8.86 -6.65 -20.25
C THR A 163 -8.16 -7.21 -21.47
N CYS A 164 -8.06 -6.47 -22.58
CA CYS A 164 -7.49 -6.99 -23.82
C CYS A 164 -6.80 -5.93 -24.68
N ASN A 165 -5.98 -6.38 -25.65
CA ASN A 165 -5.25 -5.51 -26.58
C ASN A 165 -5.19 -6.03 -28.03
N VAL A 166 -5.75 -7.21 -28.30
CA VAL A 166 -5.80 -7.79 -29.65
C VAL A 166 -7.17 -7.58 -30.30
N GLY A 167 -7.16 -7.05 -31.52
CA GLY A 167 -8.36 -6.92 -32.35
C GLY A 167 -9.13 -5.62 -32.15
N PHE A 168 -10.01 -5.32 -33.11
CA PHE A 168 -10.71 -4.03 -33.20
C PHE A 168 -11.64 -3.75 -32.00
N ALA A 169 -12.23 -4.79 -31.42
CA ALA A 169 -13.09 -4.65 -30.23
C ALA A 169 -12.30 -4.18 -29.00
N CYS A 170 -11.08 -4.69 -28.80
CA CYS A 170 -10.20 -4.30 -27.69
C CYS A 170 -9.69 -2.86 -27.82
N LEU A 171 -9.41 -2.42 -29.06
CA LEU A 171 -9.08 -1.01 -29.33
C LEU A 171 -10.20 -0.06 -28.91
N LEU A 172 -11.45 -0.49 -28.96
CA LEU A 172 -12.61 0.29 -28.53
C LEU A 172 -12.84 0.22 -27.02
N GLU A 173 -12.58 -0.94 -26.39
CA GLU A 173 -12.76 -1.17 -24.95
C GLU A 173 -12.01 -0.13 -24.09
N CYS A 174 -10.74 0.11 -24.40
CA CYS A 174 -9.93 1.11 -23.68
C CYS A 174 -10.07 2.53 -24.25
N ALA A 175 -10.40 2.69 -25.54
CA ALA A 175 -10.54 4.02 -26.14
C ALA A 175 -11.78 4.79 -25.65
N PHE A 176 -12.88 4.11 -25.34
CA PHE A 176 -14.12 4.77 -24.87
C PHE A 176 -14.16 5.04 -23.37
N GLY A 177 -13.41 4.29 -22.56
CA GLY A 177 -13.34 4.45 -21.10
C GLY A 177 -12.36 5.52 -20.61
N GLY A 178 -11.52 6.05 -21.50
CA GLY A 178 -10.35 6.84 -21.13
C GLY A 178 -9.23 5.96 -20.59
N VAL A 179 -7.98 6.29 -20.96
CA VAL A 179 -6.81 5.49 -20.56
C VAL A 179 -6.49 5.71 -19.08
N GLU A 180 -6.78 6.86 -18.50
CA GLU A 180 -6.73 7.04 -17.05
C GLU A 180 -8.11 6.79 -16.44
N GLN A 181 -8.17 5.90 -15.45
CA GLN A 181 -9.40 5.49 -14.78
C GLN A 181 -9.30 5.76 -13.27
N PRO A 182 -9.33 7.03 -12.83
CA PRO A 182 -9.10 7.41 -11.43
C PRO A 182 -10.13 6.81 -10.47
N GLN A 183 -11.29 6.35 -10.95
CA GLN A 183 -12.25 5.59 -10.15
C GLN A 183 -11.67 4.30 -9.55
N TYR A 184 -10.60 3.75 -10.13
CA TYR A 184 -9.90 2.57 -9.66
C TYR A 184 -8.55 2.89 -9.00
N SER A 185 -8.29 4.15 -8.65
CA SER A 185 -7.09 4.53 -7.91
C SER A 185 -7.04 3.86 -6.54
N TRP A 186 -5.90 3.25 -6.19
CA TRP A 186 -5.61 2.72 -4.85
C TRP A 186 -5.70 3.78 -3.74
N PHE A 187 -5.57 5.07 -4.08
CA PHE A 187 -5.50 6.17 -3.12
C PHE A 187 -6.86 6.80 -2.81
N ASN A 188 -7.59 7.25 -3.84
CA ASN A 188 -8.85 7.99 -3.66
C ASN A 188 -9.93 7.64 -4.70
N GLY A 189 -9.91 6.41 -5.22
CA GLY A 189 -10.87 5.90 -6.18
C GLY A 189 -12.31 5.83 -5.65
N SER A 190 -13.28 5.61 -6.53
CA SER A 190 -14.69 5.47 -6.17
C SER A 190 -15.22 4.04 -6.29
N SER A 191 -14.40 3.12 -6.82
CA SER A 191 -14.77 1.71 -6.97
C SER A 191 -14.61 0.97 -5.65
N SER A 192 -15.71 0.36 -5.17
CA SER A 192 -15.67 -0.56 -4.02
C SER A 192 -14.82 -1.80 -4.30
N SER A 193 -14.57 -2.14 -5.57
CA SER A 193 -13.69 -3.24 -5.94
C SER A 193 -12.22 -2.94 -5.62
N VAL A 194 -11.80 -1.68 -5.50
CA VAL A 194 -10.43 -1.38 -5.07
C VAL A 194 -10.36 -1.28 -3.54
N PHE A 195 -11.41 -0.76 -2.91
CA PHE A 195 -11.42 -0.43 -1.49
C PHE A 195 -10.17 0.40 -1.14
N ASP A 196 -10.10 1.57 -1.78
CA ASP A 196 -8.99 2.49 -1.75
C ASP A 196 -8.71 3.07 -0.36
N LEU A 197 -7.53 3.65 -0.19
CA LEU A 197 -7.06 4.14 1.08
C LEU A 197 -8.00 5.19 1.71
N ARG A 198 -8.54 6.13 0.92
CA ARG A 198 -9.52 7.11 1.40
C ARG A 198 -10.78 6.41 1.91
N THR A 199 -11.27 5.40 1.21
CA THR A 199 -12.46 4.65 1.63
C THR A 199 -12.24 3.95 2.97
N ARG A 200 -11.05 3.40 3.22
CA ARG A 200 -10.67 2.81 4.52
C ARG A 200 -10.70 3.83 5.64
N TYR A 201 -10.01 4.95 5.46
CA TYR A 201 -10.00 6.04 6.43
C TYR A 201 -11.40 6.61 6.72
N ARG A 202 -12.27 6.67 5.70
CA ARG A 202 -13.66 7.12 5.85
C ARG A 202 -14.55 6.22 6.68
N PHE A 203 -14.14 4.98 6.90
CA PHE A 203 -14.81 4.10 7.85
C PHE A 203 -14.74 4.67 9.27
N PHE A 204 -13.61 5.29 9.62
CA PHE A 204 -13.35 5.88 10.94
C PHE A 204 -13.76 7.35 11.01
N ASP A 205 -13.42 8.14 9.98
CA ASP A 205 -13.86 9.54 9.88
C ASP A 205 -14.44 9.84 8.47
N PRO A 206 -15.78 9.96 8.35
CA PRO A 206 -16.42 10.24 7.07
C PRO A 206 -16.09 11.62 6.51
N ALA A 207 -15.53 12.55 7.31
CA ALA A 207 -15.14 13.89 6.88
C ALA A 207 -13.82 13.92 6.11
N ILE A 208 -13.07 12.81 6.04
CA ILE A 208 -11.77 12.74 5.39
C ILE A 208 -11.85 13.11 3.91
N VAL A 209 -10.94 14.00 3.50
CA VAL A 209 -10.78 14.45 2.12
C VAL A 209 -9.44 13.97 1.57
N ALA A 210 -9.45 13.19 0.49
CA ALA A 210 -8.21 12.79 -0.20
C ALA A 210 -8.14 13.38 -1.62
N VAL A 211 -7.05 14.10 -1.92
CA VAL A 211 -6.85 14.87 -3.14
C VAL A 211 -5.69 14.32 -3.95
N GLY A 212 -6.00 13.59 -5.02
CA GLY A 212 -5.02 12.97 -5.93
C GLY A 212 -4.65 13.80 -7.16
N SER A 213 -4.93 15.12 -7.17
CA SER A 213 -4.70 15.96 -8.35
C SER A 213 -3.24 16.30 -8.62
N ALA A 214 -2.32 16.03 -7.68
CA ALA A 214 -0.89 16.22 -7.91
C ALA A 214 -0.27 15.10 -8.75
N ALA A 215 -0.80 13.88 -8.64
CA ALA A 215 -0.36 12.70 -9.38
C ALA A 215 -0.56 12.86 -10.89
N ALA A 216 0.39 12.36 -11.67
CA ALA A 216 0.39 12.47 -13.13
C ALA A 216 1.08 11.28 -13.79
N SER A 217 0.49 10.73 -14.84
CA SER A 217 1.12 9.66 -15.62
C SER A 217 2.49 10.07 -16.16
N GLY A 218 3.47 9.16 -16.09
CA GLY A 218 4.86 9.42 -16.47
C GLY A 218 5.69 10.17 -15.43
N ALA A 219 5.11 10.53 -14.29
CA ALA A 219 5.81 11.14 -13.17
C ALA A 219 6.95 10.26 -12.63
N ARG A 220 7.99 10.93 -12.14
CA ARG A 220 9.24 10.33 -11.65
C ARG A 220 9.60 10.94 -10.30
N MET A 221 10.48 10.31 -9.56
CA MET A 221 11.17 10.98 -8.47
C MET A 221 12.09 12.06 -9.03
N ARG A 222 12.88 11.72 -10.05
CA ARG A 222 13.88 12.60 -10.68
C ARG A 222 13.50 13.03 -12.10
N GLY A 223 13.46 14.35 -12.30
CA GLY A 223 13.32 14.98 -13.62
C GLY A 223 11.91 14.91 -14.22
N GLY A 224 11.78 15.42 -15.45
CA GLY A 224 10.47 15.58 -16.12
C GLY A 224 9.67 16.78 -15.60
N SER A 225 8.47 16.97 -16.15
CA SER A 225 7.52 18.03 -15.78
C SER A 225 6.70 17.74 -14.52
N ASP A 226 6.81 16.52 -13.99
CA ASP A 226 5.96 15.97 -12.94
C ASP A 226 6.78 15.24 -11.88
N SER A 227 8.02 15.69 -11.65
CA SER A 227 8.90 15.13 -10.64
C SER A 227 8.29 15.19 -9.24
N PHE A 228 8.80 14.40 -8.28
CA PHE A 228 8.34 14.46 -6.90
C PHE A 228 8.36 15.89 -6.33
N ALA A 229 9.44 16.65 -6.56
CA ALA A 229 9.54 18.05 -6.14
C ALA A 229 8.46 18.96 -6.77
N ILE A 230 8.12 18.75 -8.04
CA ILE A 230 7.06 19.50 -8.71
C ILE A 230 5.69 19.15 -8.13
N GLN A 231 5.43 17.85 -7.91
CA GLN A 231 4.20 17.39 -7.28
C GLN A 231 4.07 17.87 -5.83
N ALA A 232 5.17 17.92 -5.06
CA ALA A 232 5.20 18.53 -3.74
C ALA A 232 4.72 20.00 -3.80
N GLY A 233 5.18 20.77 -4.79
CA GLY A 233 4.68 22.13 -5.03
C GLY A 233 3.16 22.18 -5.29
N ARG A 234 2.61 21.22 -6.04
CA ARG A 234 1.15 21.11 -6.28
C ARG A 234 0.39 20.76 -5.01
N ILE A 235 0.93 19.85 -4.19
CA ILE A 235 0.37 19.49 -2.88
C ILE A 235 0.32 20.74 -1.98
N LEU A 236 1.40 21.52 -1.94
CA LEU A 236 1.50 22.76 -1.16
C LEU A 236 0.63 23.91 -1.70
N SER A 237 0.11 23.79 -2.92
CA SER A 237 -0.85 24.74 -3.50
C SER A 237 -2.30 24.46 -3.12
N GLN A 238 -2.57 23.32 -2.46
CA GLN A 238 -3.91 22.95 -2.04
C GLN A 238 -4.38 23.82 -0.87
N SER A 239 -5.68 24.10 -0.85
CA SER A 239 -6.33 24.81 0.26
C SER A 239 -7.59 24.06 0.69
N PRO A 240 -7.71 23.67 1.98
CA PRO A 240 -6.65 23.66 2.99
C PRO A 240 -5.49 22.71 2.63
N LEU A 241 -4.33 22.92 3.26
CA LEU A 241 -3.18 22.02 3.13
C LEU A 241 -3.52 20.64 3.74
N PRO A 242 -2.95 19.55 3.19
CA PRO A 242 -3.09 18.23 3.79
C PRO A 242 -2.26 18.13 5.07
N ASP A 243 -2.74 17.30 6.00
CA ASP A 243 -2.00 16.83 7.17
C ASP A 243 -1.39 15.42 6.94
N PHE A 244 -1.71 14.79 5.80
CA PHE A 244 -1.11 13.53 5.41
C PHE A 244 -0.76 13.50 3.92
N ALA A 245 0.53 13.47 3.60
CA ALA A 245 1.04 13.46 2.24
C ALA A 245 1.67 12.12 1.89
N LEU A 246 1.13 11.43 0.90
CA LEU A 246 1.66 10.15 0.42
C LEU A 246 2.53 10.36 -0.82
N VAL A 247 3.51 9.50 -1.00
CA VAL A 247 4.36 9.48 -2.20
C VAL A 247 4.48 8.04 -2.67
N LEU A 248 4.07 7.76 -3.91
CA LEU A 248 4.31 6.46 -4.56
C LEU A 248 4.82 6.71 -5.98
N LEU A 249 6.15 6.75 -6.12
CA LEU A 249 6.87 7.03 -7.36
C LEU A 249 8.15 6.19 -7.40
N GLY A 250 8.78 6.08 -8.57
CA GLY A 250 10.09 5.44 -8.74
C GLY A 250 10.12 4.40 -9.86
N GLY A 251 8.96 3.84 -10.24
CA GLY A 251 8.88 2.88 -11.35
C GLY A 251 9.34 3.52 -12.66
N ASN A 252 8.87 4.73 -12.95
CA ASN A 252 9.28 5.48 -14.14
C ASN A 252 10.76 5.92 -14.11
N ASP A 253 11.38 6.05 -12.93
CA ASP A 253 12.82 6.33 -12.80
C ASP A 253 13.68 5.15 -13.27
N ILE A 254 13.13 3.93 -13.24
CA ILE A 254 13.74 2.74 -13.86
C ILE A 254 13.32 2.65 -15.33
N CYS A 255 12.03 2.74 -15.63
CA CYS A 255 11.50 2.51 -16.98
C CYS A 255 11.93 3.54 -18.02
N SER A 256 12.39 4.71 -17.59
CA SER A 256 12.87 5.78 -18.47
C SER A 256 14.37 5.71 -18.80
N ARG A 257 15.03 4.61 -18.43
CA ARG A 257 16.46 4.42 -18.61
C ARG A 257 16.70 3.51 -19.80
N ASP A 258 17.82 3.71 -20.48
CA ASP A 258 18.12 3.00 -21.73
C ASP A 258 18.96 1.73 -21.48
N CYS A 259 19.68 1.67 -20.36
CA CYS A 259 20.55 0.55 -19.99
C CYS A 259 20.75 0.45 -18.48
N ALA A 260 21.20 -0.71 -18.03
CA ALA A 260 21.53 -0.97 -16.64
C ALA A 260 22.91 -0.42 -16.26
N GLN A 261 23.91 -0.60 -17.12
CA GLN A 261 25.31 -0.35 -16.81
C GLN A 261 25.81 0.99 -17.34
N PRO A 262 26.55 1.77 -16.52
CA PRO A 262 27.27 2.93 -17.02
C PRO A 262 28.21 2.56 -18.18
N GLY A 263 28.17 3.34 -19.26
CA GLY A 263 29.03 3.13 -20.44
C GLY A 263 28.39 2.34 -21.58
N HIS A 264 27.25 1.68 -21.34
CA HIS A 264 26.48 1.00 -22.39
C HIS A 264 25.50 1.94 -23.11
N CYS A 265 25.10 3.03 -22.45
CA CYS A 265 24.25 4.06 -23.01
C CYS A 265 24.49 5.41 -22.32
N ALA A 266 23.91 6.49 -22.86
CA ALA A 266 23.96 7.82 -22.27
C ALA A 266 23.07 7.97 -21.02
N SER A 267 22.09 7.07 -20.86
CA SER A 267 21.06 7.13 -19.83
C SER A 267 20.99 5.85 -18.99
N PRO A 268 22.05 5.48 -18.24
CA PRO A 268 22.01 4.30 -17.37
C PRO A 268 21.06 4.51 -16.18
N LEU A 269 20.70 3.44 -15.47
CA LEU A 269 20.02 3.52 -14.17
C LEU A 269 20.66 4.59 -13.27
N PHE A 270 19.83 5.37 -12.57
CA PHE A 270 20.34 6.43 -11.69
C PHE A 270 21.18 5.84 -10.57
N THR A 271 22.25 6.55 -10.22
CA THR A 271 23.05 6.25 -9.04
C THR A 271 22.26 6.50 -7.75
N ASP A 272 22.74 5.93 -6.64
CA ASP A 272 22.13 6.10 -5.33
C ASP A 272 22.04 7.58 -4.93
N GLN A 273 23.10 8.35 -5.22
CA GLN A 273 23.12 9.78 -4.91
C GLN A 273 22.12 10.57 -5.77
N GLU A 274 22.10 10.32 -7.09
CA GLU A 274 21.18 11.05 -7.98
C GLU A 274 19.72 10.85 -7.61
N TRP A 275 19.36 9.63 -7.20
CA TRP A 275 18.00 9.38 -6.73
C TRP A 275 17.84 9.96 -5.32
N ARG A 276 18.72 9.72 -4.35
CA ARG A 276 18.59 10.33 -3.00
C ARG A 276 18.36 11.85 -3.06
N ASP A 277 19.12 12.57 -3.88
CA ASP A 277 18.95 14.01 -4.09
C ASP A 277 17.53 14.38 -4.55
N ALA A 278 16.91 13.55 -5.38
CA ALA A 278 15.53 13.74 -5.83
C ALA A 278 14.49 13.43 -4.75
N VAL A 279 14.73 12.43 -3.87
CA VAL A 279 13.90 12.22 -2.66
C VAL A 279 13.93 13.48 -1.81
N GLU A 280 15.14 13.91 -1.47
CA GLU A 280 15.41 14.98 -0.50
C GLU A 280 14.89 16.32 -1.02
N LEU A 281 14.94 16.56 -2.33
CA LEU A 281 14.38 17.77 -2.93
C LEU A 281 12.86 17.85 -2.71
N GLY A 282 12.12 16.76 -2.90
CA GLY A 282 10.67 16.74 -2.68
C GLY A 282 10.30 16.75 -1.19
N LEU A 283 11.02 15.99 -0.36
CA LEU A 283 10.80 15.97 1.09
C LEU A 283 11.07 17.34 1.71
N SER A 284 12.18 18.00 1.36
CA SER A 284 12.51 19.34 1.85
C SER A 284 11.42 20.36 1.53
N ALA A 285 10.80 20.26 0.35
CA ALA A 285 9.67 21.12 0.00
C ALA A 285 8.47 20.86 0.92
N LEU A 286 8.08 19.59 1.09
CA LEU A 286 6.94 19.21 1.93
C LEU A 286 7.17 19.55 3.40
N THR A 287 8.33 19.23 3.99
CA THR A 287 8.63 19.52 5.40
C THR A 287 8.73 21.01 5.72
N ALA A 288 9.08 21.84 4.73
CA ALA A 288 9.06 23.29 4.87
C ALA A 288 7.64 23.89 4.76
N GLY A 289 6.75 23.25 4.00
CA GLY A 289 5.46 23.83 3.60
C GLY A 289 4.22 23.27 4.29
N LEU A 290 4.20 21.99 4.66
CA LEU A 290 3.04 21.36 5.31
C LEU A 290 2.85 21.86 6.76
N PRO A 291 1.63 21.76 7.31
CA PRO A 291 1.36 22.17 8.69
C PRO A 291 2.14 21.32 9.71
N SER A 292 2.41 21.89 10.89
CA SER A 292 3.00 21.15 12.00
C SER A 292 2.09 19.97 12.39
N GLY A 293 2.69 18.83 12.73
CA GLY A 293 1.97 17.58 13.01
C GLY A 293 1.59 16.78 11.77
N ALA A 294 1.83 17.30 10.55
CA ALA A 294 1.61 16.52 9.33
C ALA A 294 2.57 15.32 9.23
N THR A 295 2.11 14.27 8.56
CA THR A 295 2.90 13.07 8.25
C THR A 295 3.14 12.96 6.75
N ILE A 296 4.37 12.61 6.36
CA ILE A 296 4.72 12.24 4.99
C ILE A 296 4.97 10.73 4.96
N TYR A 297 4.27 10.01 4.08
CA TYR A 297 4.34 8.56 3.98
C TYR A 297 4.82 8.13 2.59
N LEU A 298 6.00 7.50 2.56
CA LEU A 298 6.71 7.09 1.36
C LEU A 298 6.41 5.62 1.05
N GLY A 299 5.57 5.39 0.05
CA GLY A 299 5.37 4.09 -0.56
C GLY A 299 6.61 3.64 -1.33
N SER A 300 6.85 2.34 -1.31
CA SER A 300 8.03 1.73 -1.91
C SER A 300 7.90 1.56 -3.43
N VAL A 301 9.04 1.56 -4.12
CA VAL A 301 9.12 1.48 -5.58
C VAL A 301 8.64 0.09 -6.04
N PRO A 302 7.64 -0.03 -6.93
CA PRO A 302 7.17 -1.32 -7.44
C PRO A 302 8.25 -2.14 -8.16
N ARG A 303 8.12 -3.47 -8.11
CA ARG A 303 9.04 -4.42 -8.76
C ARG A 303 8.77 -4.54 -10.26
N VAL A 304 9.44 -3.70 -11.06
CA VAL A 304 9.27 -3.72 -12.53
C VAL A 304 9.99 -4.91 -13.22
N GLN A 305 10.97 -5.52 -12.55
CA GLN A 305 11.72 -6.67 -13.04
C GLN A 305 10.87 -7.94 -13.24
N ASP A 306 9.72 -8.04 -12.56
CA ASP A 306 8.87 -9.23 -12.61
C ASP A 306 7.80 -9.13 -13.72
N LEU A 307 7.56 -7.92 -14.24
CA LEU A 307 6.43 -7.62 -15.13
C LEU A 307 6.55 -8.30 -16.51
N TYR A 308 7.76 -8.57 -17.01
CA TYR A 308 7.93 -9.35 -18.24
C TYR A 308 7.36 -10.77 -18.06
N ALA A 309 7.71 -11.45 -16.97
CA ALA A 309 7.21 -12.79 -16.69
C ALA A 309 5.69 -12.79 -16.44
N ALA A 310 5.17 -11.79 -15.73
CA ALA A 310 3.74 -11.63 -15.49
C ALA A 310 2.95 -11.42 -16.79
N GLY A 311 3.43 -10.55 -17.69
CA GLY A 311 2.78 -10.32 -18.98
C GLY A 311 2.84 -11.54 -19.91
N VAL A 312 3.99 -12.23 -19.98
CA VAL A 312 4.09 -13.48 -20.74
C VAL A 312 3.15 -14.56 -20.19
N ALA A 313 2.99 -14.63 -18.86
CA ALA A 313 2.00 -15.51 -18.25
C ALA A 313 0.57 -15.09 -18.62
N LYS A 314 0.24 -13.80 -18.60
CA LYS A 314 -1.09 -13.29 -19.00
C LYS A 314 -1.42 -13.62 -20.45
N GLN A 315 -0.54 -13.30 -21.41
CA GLN A 315 -0.79 -13.61 -22.83
C GLN A 315 -0.94 -15.12 -23.09
N SER A 316 -0.32 -15.97 -22.27
CA SER A 316 -0.50 -17.43 -22.37
C SER A 316 -1.86 -17.92 -21.85
N GLN A 317 -2.52 -17.12 -21.00
CA GLN A 317 -3.80 -17.43 -20.36
C GLN A 317 -4.99 -16.79 -21.11
N GLU A 318 -4.76 -15.69 -21.82
CA GLU A 318 -5.80 -14.83 -22.41
C GLU A 318 -5.55 -14.63 -23.91
N SER A 319 -6.42 -15.20 -24.76
CA SER A 319 -6.24 -15.20 -26.23
C SER A 319 -6.29 -13.82 -26.87
N ASP A 320 -6.87 -12.85 -26.19
CA ASP A 320 -7.10 -11.50 -26.69
C ASP A 320 -6.03 -10.51 -26.16
N VAL A 321 -4.94 -11.05 -25.61
CA VAL A 321 -3.79 -10.31 -25.08
C VAL A 321 -2.50 -10.74 -25.76
N ASP A 322 -1.76 -9.79 -26.31
CA ASP A 322 -0.42 -9.94 -26.87
C ASP A 322 0.50 -8.89 -26.24
N CYS A 323 1.16 -9.27 -25.15
CA CYS A 323 1.97 -8.35 -24.35
C CYS A 323 3.27 -7.99 -25.07
N GLU A 324 3.91 -8.96 -25.70
CA GLU A 324 5.18 -8.75 -26.40
C GLU A 324 5.02 -7.79 -27.59
N LEU A 325 3.91 -7.88 -28.33
CA LEU A 325 3.59 -6.92 -29.39
C LEU A 325 3.39 -5.51 -28.84
N VAL A 326 2.60 -5.35 -27.77
CA VAL A 326 2.33 -4.04 -27.19
C VAL A 326 3.60 -3.41 -26.63
N TRP A 327 4.41 -4.15 -25.89
CA TRP A 327 5.69 -3.64 -25.37
C TRP A 327 6.63 -3.19 -26.48
N ALA A 328 6.73 -3.95 -27.56
CA ALA A 328 7.59 -3.61 -28.70
C ALA A 328 7.13 -2.35 -29.46
N VAL A 329 5.82 -2.11 -29.56
CA VAL A 329 5.25 -0.99 -30.33
C VAL A 329 5.09 0.27 -29.49
N ALA A 330 4.75 0.14 -28.20
CA ALA A 330 4.44 1.26 -27.32
C ALA A 330 5.59 1.66 -26.36
N ASP A 331 6.75 0.98 -26.45
CA ASP A 331 7.96 1.29 -25.66
C ASP A 331 7.71 1.22 -24.14
N VAL A 332 6.87 0.28 -23.71
CA VAL A 332 6.45 0.13 -22.31
C VAL A 332 7.61 -0.42 -21.49
N CYS A 333 8.26 0.44 -20.70
CA CYS A 333 9.37 0.07 -19.81
C CYS A 333 10.42 -0.82 -20.50
N ARG A 334 10.90 -0.40 -21.68
CA ARG A 334 11.73 -1.22 -22.57
C ARG A 334 12.95 -1.86 -21.90
N ILE A 335 13.57 -1.18 -20.94
CA ILE A 335 14.68 -1.72 -20.15
C ILE A 335 14.33 -3.01 -19.39
N ALA A 336 13.05 -3.26 -19.08
CA ALA A 336 12.57 -4.51 -18.49
C ALA A 336 11.92 -5.43 -19.53
N THR A 337 11.12 -4.88 -20.46
CA THR A 337 10.23 -5.68 -21.32
C THR A 337 10.84 -6.15 -22.63
N ASP A 338 11.90 -5.49 -23.13
CA ASP A 338 12.61 -5.94 -24.33
C ASP A 338 13.29 -7.29 -24.02
N SER A 339 12.87 -8.36 -24.69
CA SER A 339 13.43 -9.71 -24.48
C SER A 339 14.76 -9.94 -25.21
N GLY A 340 15.16 -9.00 -26.06
CA GLY A 340 16.40 -9.06 -26.83
C GLY A 340 17.61 -8.46 -26.12
N THR A 341 18.62 -8.19 -26.94
CA THR A 341 19.80 -7.42 -26.53
C THR A 341 19.54 -5.93 -26.75
N LEU A 342 19.57 -5.15 -25.67
CA LEU A 342 19.39 -3.71 -25.69
C LEU A 342 20.68 -3.05 -25.20
N ASN A 343 21.27 -2.14 -25.98
CA ASN A 343 22.53 -1.45 -25.63
C ASN A 343 23.64 -2.41 -25.16
N SER A 344 23.81 -3.53 -25.89
CA SER A 344 24.77 -4.60 -25.56
C SER A 344 24.49 -5.36 -24.25
N GLU A 345 23.29 -5.23 -23.69
CA GLU A 345 22.86 -5.93 -22.47
C GLU A 345 21.78 -6.97 -22.80
N THR A 346 21.95 -8.19 -22.29
CA THR A 346 20.89 -9.20 -22.31
C THR A 346 19.75 -8.78 -21.38
N GLN A 347 18.54 -9.27 -21.63
CA GLN A 347 17.41 -9.04 -20.73
C GLN A 347 17.71 -9.53 -19.31
N ALA A 348 18.30 -10.72 -19.14
CA ALA A 348 18.65 -11.27 -17.82
C ALA A 348 19.58 -10.35 -17.04
N LEU A 349 20.58 -9.73 -17.70
CA LEU A 349 21.47 -8.75 -17.07
C LEU A 349 20.70 -7.51 -16.62
N ARG A 350 19.82 -6.99 -17.47
CA ARG A 350 19.00 -5.81 -17.16
C ARG A 350 18.06 -6.07 -15.98
N LEU A 351 17.32 -7.18 -16.00
CA LEU A 351 16.38 -7.53 -14.93
C LEU A 351 17.09 -7.73 -13.58
N ALA A 352 18.26 -8.36 -13.57
CA ALA A 352 19.06 -8.50 -12.35
C ALA A 352 19.52 -7.13 -11.80
N ALA A 353 20.03 -6.26 -12.67
CA ALA A 353 20.46 -4.91 -12.27
C ALA A 353 19.28 -4.03 -11.82
N ILE A 354 18.10 -4.18 -12.45
CA ILE A 354 16.87 -3.52 -12.04
C ILE A 354 16.46 -3.97 -10.64
N ALA A 355 16.50 -5.28 -10.34
CA ALA A 355 16.15 -5.80 -9.02
C ALA A 355 17.06 -5.22 -7.92
N GLU A 356 18.38 -5.20 -8.15
CA GLU A 356 19.34 -4.57 -7.22
C GLU A 356 19.08 -3.08 -7.05
N ARG A 357 18.82 -2.37 -8.15
CA ARG A 357 18.58 -0.92 -8.14
C ARG A 357 17.28 -0.55 -7.43
N GLN A 358 16.20 -1.30 -7.67
CA GLN A 358 14.90 -1.09 -7.04
C GLN A 358 14.97 -1.33 -5.54
N LEU A 359 15.66 -2.39 -5.10
CA LEU A 359 15.94 -2.63 -3.69
C LEU A 359 16.67 -1.44 -3.05
N ARG A 360 17.74 -0.97 -3.70
CA ARG A 360 18.53 0.16 -3.22
C ARG A 360 17.71 1.46 -3.14
N TYR A 361 16.79 1.71 -4.06
CA TYR A 361 15.87 2.85 -3.97
C TYR A 361 14.95 2.76 -2.76
N ASN A 362 14.44 1.58 -2.43
CA ASN A 362 13.61 1.39 -1.23
C ASN A 362 14.41 1.57 0.06
N GLU A 363 15.65 1.09 0.12
CA GLU A 363 16.54 1.34 1.26
C GLU A 363 16.87 2.83 1.40
N ILE A 364 17.01 3.57 0.30
CA ILE A 364 17.17 5.03 0.31
C ILE A 364 15.93 5.71 0.91
N LEU A 365 14.71 5.27 0.56
CA LEU A 365 13.48 5.81 1.15
C LEU A 365 13.47 5.66 2.68
N VAL A 366 13.86 4.49 3.20
CA VAL A 366 13.95 4.24 4.66
C VAL A 366 14.97 5.14 5.34
N GLU A 367 16.20 5.18 4.81
CA GLU A 367 17.27 6.01 5.37
C GLU A 367 16.90 7.49 5.37
N THR A 368 16.27 7.96 4.30
CA THR A 368 15.88 9.36 4.15
C THR A 368 14.72 9.68 5.10
N ALA A 369 13.71 8.81 5.20
CA ALA A 369 12.62 8.97 6.16
C ALA A 369 13.15 9.09 7.61
N ALA A 370 14.08 8.21 8.00
CA ALA A 370 14.71 8.25 9.32
C ALA A 370 15.50 9.56 9.57
N ALA A 371 16.25 10.03 8.57
CA ALA A 371 17.01 11.28 8.67
C ALA A 371 16.12 12.52 8.82
N TYR A 372 14.97 12.57 8.12
CA TYR A 372 14.02 13.67 8.26
C TYR A 372 13.24 13.60 9.57
N THR A 373 12.78 12.42 9.98
CA THR A 373 12.02 12.25 11.24
C THR A 373 12.85 12.60 12.47
N SER A 374 14.09 12.13 12.54
CA SER A 374 15.04 12.52 13.60
C SER A 374 15.59 13.95 13.42
N ASN A 375 15.33 14.56 12.26
CA ASN A 375 15.89 15.83 11.80
C ASN A 375 17.43 15.88 11.87
N SER A 376 18.10 14.73 11.73
CA SER A 376 19.57 14.64 11.79
C SER A 376 20.25 15.38 10.63
N ASN A 377 19.54 15.61 9.54
CA ASN A 377 19.99 16.37 8.37
C ASN A 377 19.68 17.88 8.45
N GLY A 378 18.92 18.33 9.45
CA GLY A 378 18.50 19.73 9.60
C GLY A 378 17.50 20.21 8.55
N GLN A 379 16.90 19.32 7.75
CA GLN A 379 15.98 19.63 6.65
C GLN A 379 14.50 19.43 7.00
N ASN A 380 14.18 19.19 8.28
CA ASN A 380 12.82 19.11 8.78
C ASN A 380 12.57 20.16 9.88
N PRO A 381 12.55 21.45 9.53
CA PRO A 381 12.48 22.55 10.51
C PRO A 381 11.16 22.60 11.31
N ARG A 382 10.13 21.88 10.86
CA ARG A 382 8.80 21.83 11.49
C ARG A 382 8.56 20.53 12.25
N GLY A 383 9.51 19.60 12.27
CA GLY A 383 9.40 18.32 12.99
C GLY A 383 8.27 17.43 12.49
N LEU A 384 8.03 17.38 11.17
CA LEU A 384 7.03 16.47 10.59
C LEU A 384 7.48 15.02 10.74
N ARG A 385 6.53 14.10 10.87
CA ARG A 385 6.83 12.68 10.82
C ARG A 385 7.01 12.25 9.36
N VAL A 386 8.10 11.57 9.03
CA VAL A 386 8.36 10.98 7.71
C VAL A 386 8.57 9.48 7.87
N VAL A 387 7.74 8.69 7.19
CA VAL A 387 7.74 7.22 7.33
C VAL A 387 7.87 6.59 5.95
N ALA A 388 8.63 5.49 5.88
CA ALA A 388 8.70 4.65 4.69
C ALA A 388 7.88 3.37 4.92
N GLU A 389 7.14 2.95 3.89
CA GLU A 389 6.38 1.69 3.87
C GLU A 389 7.32 0.47 3.88
N TYR A 390 8.46 0.58 3.19
CA TYR A 390 9.42 -0.51 3.10
C TYR A 390 10.13 -0.74 4.44
N ALA A 391 10.12 -1.99 4.92
CA ALA A 391 10.79 -2.39 6.16
C ALA A 391 11.71 -3.61 5.97
N GLY A 392 12.18 -3.83 4.74
CA GLY A 392 13.04 -4.95 4.36
C GLY A 392 12.31 -6.04 3.58
N LEU A 393 13.08 -6.95 2.97
CA LEU A 393 12.57 -7.98 2.05
C LEU A 393 11.63 -9.01 2.70
N ALA A 394 11.71 -9.17 4.02
CA ALA A 394 10.88 -10.15 4.74
C ALA A 394 9.45 -9.65 4.99
N LEU A 395 9.21 -8.34 4.84
CA LEU A 395 7.93 -7.72 5.14
C LEU A 395 7.18 -7.32 3.86
N PRO A 396 5.85 -7.52 3.80
CA PRO A 396 5.04 -7.07 2.67
C PRO A 396 5.10 -5.55 2.49
N SER A 397 5.32 -5.11 1.25
CA SER A 397 5.23 -3.71 0.81
C SER A 397 5.01 -3.69 -0.70
N VAL A 398 4.65 -2.54 -1.28
CA VAL A 398 4.54 -2.38 -2.73
C VAL A 398 5.84 -2.79 -3.45
N GLY A 399 6.98 -2.59 -2.82
CA GLY A 399 8.31 -2.92 -3.31
C GLY A 399 8.74 -4.37 -3.09
N THR A 400 7.97 -5.17 -2.33
CA THR A 400 8.13 -6.64 -2.24
C THR A 400 7.00 -7.39 -2.96
N LEU A 401 5.95 -6.71 -3.42
CA LEU A 401 4.89 -7.30 -4.20
C LEU A 401 5.39 -7.75 -5.59
N GLU A 402 5.34 -9.06 -5.83
CA GLU A 402 5.53 -9.65 -7.15
C GLU A 402 4.18 -9.69 -7.87
N PHE A 403 3.99 -8.81 -8.86
CA PHE A 403 2.73 -8.74 -9.60
C PHE A 403 2.52 -10.00 -10.45
N GLY A 404 1.36 -10.63 -10.28
CA GLY A 404 0.91 -11.76 -11.09
C GLY A 404 0.20 -11.36 -12.40
N PRO A 405 -0.03 -12.32 -13.31
CA PRO A 405 -0.81 -12.09 -14.54
C PRO A 405 -2.25 -11.64 -14.24
N ASP A 406 -2.79 -11.98 -13.08
CA ASP A 406 -4.12 -11.59 -12.61
C ASP A 406 -4.16 -10.19 -11.98
N GLN A 407 -3.00 -9.53 -11.80
CA GLN A 407 -2.88 -8.22 -11.16
C GLN A 407 -2.45 -7.09 -12.10
N ILE A 408 -2.05 -7.42 -13.33
CA ILE A 408 -1.76 -6.45 -14.40
C ILE A 408 -2.93 -6.34 -15.39
N ASN A 409 -3.09 -5.18 -16.03
CA ASN A 409 -4.16 -4.98 -17.02
C ASN A 409 -3.84 -5.71 -18.33
N GLY A 410 -4.86 -5.99 -19.14
CA GLY A 410 -4.68 -6.64 -20.44
C GLY A 410 -4.40 -5.68 -21.60
N SER A 411 -4.36 -4.36 -21.35
CA SER A 411 -4.06 -3.36 -22.38
C SER A 411 -2.56 -3.23 -22.66
N ASP A 412 -1.77 -2.94 -21.62
CA ASP A 412 -0.33 -2.73 -21.71
C ASP A 412 0.48 -3.83 -21.02
N CYS A 413 -0.19 -4.75 -20.34
CA CYS A 413 0.44 -5.84 -19.58
C CYS A 413 1.50 -5.35 -18.58
N PHE A 414 1.34 -4.15 -18.04
CA PHE A 414 2.34 -3.51 -17.20
C PHE A 414 1.70 -2.83 -16.00
N HIS A 415 0.71 -1.97 -16.22
CA HIS A 415 0.08 -1.26 -15.12
C HIS A 415 -0.88 -2.18 -14.35
N PRO A 416 -1.04 -1.95 -13.03
CA PRO A 416 -1.96 -2.71 -12.22
C PRO A 416 -3.40 -2.60 -12.71
N ASN A 417 -4.10 -3.74 -12.81
CA ASN A 417 -5.54 -3.76 -12.99
C ASN A 417 -6.27 -3.48 -11.66
N ILE A 418 -7.59 -3.61 -11.61
CA ILE A 418 -8.38 -3.42 -10.38
C ILE A 418 -7.86 -4.27 -9.20
N ALA A 419 -7.48 -5.53 -9.43
CA ALA A 419 -6.94 -6.41 -8.39
C ALA A 419 -5.54 -5.95 -7.95
N GLY A 420 -4.68 -5.53 -8.88
CA GLY A 420 -3.37 -4.94 -8.54
C GLY A 420 -3.50 -3.61 -7.79
N GLN A 421 -4.46 -2.75 -8.15
CA GLN A 421 -4.78 -1.52 -7.43
C GLN A 421 -5.24 -1.81 -5.99
N ARG A 422 -6.07 -2.84 -5.81
CA ARG A 422 -6.48 -3.32 -4.47
C ARG A 422 -5.27 -3.80 -3.67
N ALA A 423 -4.39 -4.61 -4.26
CA ALA A 423 -3.19 -5.11 -3.58
C ALA A 423 -2.28 -3.96 -3.11
N ILE A 424 -2.12 -2.91 -3.93
CA ILE A 424 -1.38 -1.70 -3.52
C ILE A 424 -2.09 -0.98 -2.37
N ALA A 425 -3.41 -0.82 -2.43
CA ALA A 425 -4.18 -0.21 -1.34
C ALA A 425 -4.06 -1.00 -0.03
N ASP A 426 -4.02 -2.34 -0.11
CA ASP A 426 -3.82 -3.23 1.04
C ASP A 426 -2.46 -3.03 1.69
N LEU A 427 -1.39 -3.01 0.90
CA LEU A 427 -0.02 -2.86 1.39
C LEU A 427 0.19 -1.46 2.00
N MET A 428 -0.27 -0.42 1.31
CA MET A 428 -0.17 0.95 1.82
C MET A 428 -0.97 1.15 3.11
N TRP A 429 -2.11 0.49 3.28
CA TRP A 429 -2.89 0.50 4.52
C TRP A 429 -2.20 -0.27 5.65
N GLN A 430 -1.72 -1.48 5.39
CA GLN A 430 -1.09 -2.36 6.40
C GLN A 430 0.19 -1.79 7.00
N SER A 431 0.89 -0.92 6.28
CA SER A 431 2.10 -0.24 6.75
C SER A 431 1.84 1.22 7.10
N SER A 432 0.57 1.64 7.16
CA SER A 432 0.21 3.03 7.42
C SER A 432 0.66 3.46 8.83
N PRO A 433 1.34 4.62 8.96
CA PRO A 433 1.78 5.15 10.26
C PRO A 433 0.66 5.81 11.06
N VAL A 434 -0.50 6.00 10.43
CA VAL A 434 -1.72 6.50 11.04
C VAL A 434 -2.75 5.41 10.84
N ARG A 435 -3.14 4.78 11.94
CA ARG A 435 -4.25 3.84 12.02
C ARG A 435 -5.14 4.32 13.14
#